data_AF-A0A9D6YX70-F1
#
_entry.id   AF-A0A9D6YX70-F1
#
_cell.length_a   1.000
_cell.length_b   1.000
_cell.length_c   1.000
_cell.angle_alpha   90.00
_cell.angle_beta   90.00
_cell.angle_gamma   90.00
#
_symmetry.space_group_name_H-M   'P 1'
#
loop_
_entity.id
_entity.type
_entity.pdbx_description
1 polymer ?
#
loop_
_entity_poly.entity_id
_entity_poly.type
_entity_poly.pdbx_seq_one_letter_code
_entity_poly.pdbx_strand_id
1 'polypeptide(L)'
;MNQRGARARFVAVAAASRLGEEPPRLKRGPQATGSPEAASMVVEGPGFSDLIIWQPEELPDQGGRALAAGAMKTDALLAMVRTAPDGRILGYVMGDGTSLEYGGRVLASSKRACSVVADESGVQTGATRRARQGLPPLAAEVTAWRPGGTR
;
A
#
# COMPACT_ATOMS: atom_id res chain seq x y z
N MET A 1 9.87 -33.73 -20.34
CA MET A 1 8.72 -32.81 -20.45
C MET A 1 8.73 -31.92 -19.22
N ASN A 2 9.31 -30.72 -19.30
CA ASN A 2 9.42 -29.81 -18.15
C ASN A 2 8.03 -29.21 -17.87
N GLN A 3 7.37 -29.67 -16.81
CA GLN A 3 6.24 -28.93 -16.26
C GLN A 3 6.76 -27.58 -15.76
N ARG A 4 6.54 -26.52 -16.54
CA ARG A 4 6.67 -25.15 -16.03
C ARG A 4 5.63 -25.01 -14.93
N GLY A 5 6.08 -24.96 -13.68
CA GLY A 5 5.19 -24.74 -12.54
C GLY A 5 4.36 -23.48 -12.75
N ALA A 6 3.04 -23.60 -12.68
CA ALA A 6 2.16 -22.44 -12.65
C ALA A 6 2.27 -21.79 -11.28
N ARG A 7 2.73 -20.52 -11.22
CA ARG A 7 2.66 -19.71 -10.00
C ARG A 7 1.36 -18.93 -10.02
N ALA A 8 0.48 -19.23 -9.07
CA ALA A 8 -0.71 -18.43 -8.80
C ALA A 8 -0.40 -17.44 -7.67
N ARG A 9 -0.95 -16.22 -7.80
CA ARG A 9 -0.76 -15.12 -6.86
C ARG A 9 -2.12 -14.66 -6.39
N PHE A 10 -2.25 -14.45 -5.09
CA PHE A 10 -3.51 -14.10 -4.46
C PHE A 10 -3.31 -12.92 -3.52
N VAL A 11 -4.24 -11.98 -3.58
CA VAL A 11 -4.48 -11.01 -2.52
C VAL A 11 -5.87 -11.27 -1.98
N ALA A 12 -6.00 -11.29 -0.66
CA ALA A 12 -7.27 -11.40 0.03
C ALA A 12 -7.42 -10.19 0.95
N VAL A 13 -8.60 -9.58 0.91
CA VAL A 13 -8.96 -8.48 1.80
C VAL A 13 -10.18 -8.93 2.58
N ALA A 14 -10.13 -8.75 3.90
CA ALA A 14 -11.23 -8.99 4.80
C ALA A 14 -11.54 -7.68 5.53
N ALA A 15 -12.82 -7.44 5.79
CA ALA A 15 -13.29 -6.34 6.61
C ALA A 15 -14.19 -6.88 7.72
N ALA A 16 -14.14 -6.21 8.87
CA ALA A 16 -14.98 -6.51 10.01
C ALA A 16 -15.73 -5.24 10.43
N SER A 17 -16.95 -5.42 10.92
CA SER A 17 -17.75 -4.37 11.56
C SER A 17 -18.15 -4.82 12.97
N ARG A 18 -18.58 -3.86 13.79
CA ARG A 18 -19.23 -4.20 15.06
C ARG A 18 -20.59 -4.83 14.80
N LEU A 19 -21.06 -5.60 15.77
CA LEU A 19 -22.40 -6.18 15.71
C LEU A 19 -23.45 -5.07 15.59
N GLY A 20 -24.30 -5.13 14.56
CA GLY A 20 -25.34 -4.15 14.28
C GLY A 20 -24.92 -2.98 13.40
N GLU A 21 -23.63 -2.86 13.05
CA GLU A 21 -23.15 -1.87 12.08
C GLU A 21 -23.11 -2.45 10.66
N GLU A 22 -23.33 -1.59 9.66
CA GLU A 22 -23.20 -1.98 8.25
C GLU A 22 -21.76 -2.44 7.96
N PRO A 23 -21.55 -3.65 7.41
CA PRO A 23 -20.23 -4.12 7.08
C PRO A 23 -19.63 -3.30 5.93
N PRO A 24 -18.30 -3.07 5.91
CA PRO A 24 -17.66 -2.44 4.78
C PRO A 24 -17.90 -3.22 3.49
N ARG A 25 -18.09 -2.51 2.39
CA ARG A 25 -18.25 -3.08 1.05
C ARG A 25 -16.88 -3.23 0.40
N LEU A 26 -16.60 -4.44 -0.09
CA LEU A 26 -15.38 -4.73 -0.82
C LEU A 26 -15.70 -4.83 -2.31
N LYS A 27 -14.86 -4.20 -3.14
CA LYS A 27 -14.94 -4.33 -4.60
C LYS A 27 -13.55 -4.32 -5.22
N ARG A 28 -13.47 -4.78 -6.46
CA ARG A 28 -12.26 -4.63 -7.26
C ARG A 28 -11.98 -3.14 -7.47
N GLY A 29 -10.72 -2.74 -7.30
CA GLY A 29 -10.30 -1.36 -7.54
C GLY A 29 -10.06 -1.08 -9.04
N PRO A 30 -9.59 0.13 -9.36
CA PRO A 30 -9.16 0.50 -10.71
C PRO A 30 -8.05 -0.41 -11.22
N GLN A 31 -8.01 -0.72 -12.52
CA GLN A 31 -6.94 -1.55 -13.06
C GLN A 31 -5.56 -0.97 -12.75
N ALA A 32 -4.69 -1.77 -12.13
CA ALA A 32 -3.31 -1.41 -11.90
C ALA A 32 -2.52 -1.50 -13.21
N THR A 33 -1.70 -0.50 -13.48
CA THR A 33 -0.75 -0.45 -14.59
C THR A 33 0.67 -0.59 -14.05
N GLY A 34 1.62 -1.01 -14.88
CA GLY A 34 3.04 -1.17 -14.49
C GLY A 34 3.46 -2.59 -14.08
N SER A 35 2.52 -3.42 -13.63
CA SER A 35 2.74 -4.87 -13.44
C SER A 35 1.47 -5.65 -13.79
N PRO A 36 1.55 -6.67 -14.68
CA PRO A 36 0.40 -7.49 -15.04
C PRO A 36 -0.11 -8.37 -13.89
N GLU A 37 0.70 -8.54 -12.84
CA GLU A 37 0.39 -9.36 -11.67
C GLU A 37 -0.09 -8.52 -10.48
N ALA A 38 -0.15 -7.19 -10.64
CA ALA A 38 -0.67 -6.31 -9.63
C ALA A 38 -2.20 -6.38 -9.54
N ALA A 39 -2.70 -6.16 -8.34
CA ALA A 39 -4.13 -6.09 -8.05
C ALA A 39 -4.42 -4.81 -7.27
N SER A 40 -5.66 -4.34 -7.40
CA SER A 40 -6.18 -3.27 -6.56
C SER A 40 -7.54 -3.63 -6.02
N MET A 41 -7.85 -3.12 -4.83
CA MET A 41 -9.13 -3.32 -4.15
C MET A 41 -9.59 -2.00 -3.55
N VAL A 42 -10.90 -1.83 -3.49
CA VAL A 42 -11.53 -0.72 -2.78
C VAL A 42 -12.36 -1.28 -1.63
N VAL A 43 -12.19 -0.71 -0.45
CA VAL A 43 -12.99 -1.02 0.74
C VAL A 43 -13.71 0.26 1.17
N GLU A 44 -15.03 0.24 1.20
CA GLU A 44 -15.86 1.39 1.57
C GLU A 44 -16.63 1.10 2.85
N GLY A 45 -16.60 2.00 3.81
CA GLY A 45 -17.44 1.93 5.00
C GLY A 45 -17.93 3.31 5.42
N PRO A 46 -18.68 3.41 6.53
CA PRO A 46 -19.17 4.68 7.02
C PRO A 46 -18.03 5.67 7.27
N GLY A 47 -17.99 6.75 6.48
CA GLY A 47 -17.00 7.82 6.62
C GLY A 47 -15.61 7.53 6.04
N PHE A 48 -15.40 6.43 5.31
CA PHE A 48 -14.11 6.17 4.68
C PHE A 48 -14.18 5.37 3.37
N SER A 49 -13.14 5.52 2.55
CA SER A 49 -12.83 4.67 1.40
C SER A 49 -11.33 4.37 1.40
N ASP A 50 -10.97 3.09 1.32
CA ASP A 50 -9.59 2.63 1.15
C ASP A 50 -9.37 2.25 -0.30
N LEU A 51 -8.32 2.78 -0.92
CA LEU A 51 -7.74 2.20 -2.13
C LEU A 51 -6.49 1.41 -1.74
N ILE A 52 -6.50 0.11 -2.02
CA ILE A 52 -5.40 -0.82 -1.78
C ILE A 52 -4.79 -1.20 -3.13
N ILE A 53 -3.46 -1.17 -3.23
CA ILE A 53 -2.69 -1.71 -4.36
C ILE A 53 -1.71 -2.75 -3.82
N TRP A 54 -1.60 -3.87 -4.52
CA TRP A 54 -0.68 -4.96 -4.20
C TRP A 54 0.03 -5.46 -5.46
N GLN A 55 1.29 -5.87 -5.33
CA GLN A 55 2.04 -6.63 -6.34
C GLN A 55 2.92 -7.69 -5.67
N PRO A 56 3.18 -8.82 -6.35
CA PRO A 56 4.01 -9.87 -5.79
C PRO A 56 5.49 -9.50 -5.76
N GLU A 57 6.20 -10.01 -4.74
CA GLU A 57 7.66 -10.15 -4.73
C GLU A 57 8.02 -11.42 -5.54
N GLU A 58 8.53 -11.25 -6.76
CA GLU A 58 8.82 -12.40 -7.65
C GLU A 58 10.20 -13.03 -7.40
N LEU A 59 11.16 -12.21 -6.98
CA LEU A 59 12.52 -12.61 -6.63
C LEU A 59 12.86 -12.10 -5.23
N PRO A 60 13.67 -12.84 -4.46
CA PRO A 60 14.18 -12.34 -3.18
C PRO A 60 14.82 -10.96 -3.36
N ASP A 61 14.46 -10.03 -2.47
CA ASP A 61 15.02 -8.67 -2.40
C ASP A 61 14.68 -7.79 -3.61
N GLN A 62 13.75 -8.23 -4.46
CA GLN A 62 13.18 -7.40 -5.49
C GLN A 62 12.16 -6.44 -4.87
N GLY A 63 12.47 -5.14 -4.96
CA GLY A 63 11.49 -4.10 -4.69
C GLY A 63 10.33 -4.14 -5.69
N GLY A 64 9.21 -3.51 -5.34
CA GLY A 64 8.09 -3.41 -6.26
C GLY A 64 8.41 -2.60 -7.51
N ARG A 65 7.63 -2.81 -8.56
CA ARG A 65 7.67 -2.00 -9.78
C ARG A 65 6.82 -0.76 -9.58
N ALA A 66 7.09 0.29 -10.34
CA ALA A 66 6.20 1.43 -10.39
C ALA A 66 4.80 1.00 -10.87
N LEU A 67 3.79 1.32 -10.08
CA LEU A 67 2.38 1.06 -10.33
C LEU A 67 1.59 2.36 -10.33
N ALA A 68 0.50 2.35 -11.09
CA ALA A 68 -0.57 3.34 -10.96
C ALA A 68 -1.94 2.67 -11.02
N ALA A 69 -2.83 3.02 -10.10
CA ALA A 69 -4.24 2.63 -10.14
C ALA A 69 -5.10 3.76 -9.54
N GLY A 70 -6.05 4.29 -10.33
CA GLY A 70 -6.86 5.43 -9.91
C GLY A 70 -6.00 6.64 -9.56
N ALA A 71 -6.21 7.21 -8.37
CA ALA A 71 -5.45 8.36 -7.88
C ALA A 71 -4.08 7.99 -7.28
N MET A 72 -3.77 6.70 -7.10
CA MET A 72 -2.56 6.25 -6.42
C MET A 72 -1.46 5.88 -7.41
N LYS A 73 -0.23 6.31 -7.10
CA LYS A 73 1.01 5.82 -7.72
C LYS A 73 1.97 5.37 -6.64
N THR A 74 2.64 4.23 -6.82
CA THR A 74 3.57 3.68 -5.83
C THR A 74 4.47 2.64 -6.46
N ASP A 75 5.63 2.38 -5.87
CA ASP A 75 6.47 1.22 -6.16
C ASP A 75 6.50 0.19 -5.00
N ALA A 76 5.61 0.35 -4.02
CA ALA A 76 5.52 -0.55 -2.89
C ALA A 76 4.94 -1.91 -3.28
N LEU A 77 5.31 -2.96 -2.54
CA LEU A 77 4.70 -4.29 -2.68
C LEU A 77 3.24 -4.29 -2.19
N LEU A 78 2.94 -3.44 -1.20
CA LEU A 78 1.59 -3.15 -0.72
C LEU A 78 1.47 -1.66 -0.43
N ALA A 79 0.39 -1.03 -0.88
CA ALA A 79 0.04 0.32 -0.47
C ALA A 79 -1.46 0.42 -0.19
N MET A 80 -1.82 1.29 0.75
CA MET A 80 -3.20 1.63 1.06
C MET A 80 -3.29 3.13 1.31
N VAL A 81 -4.31 3.79 0.78
CA VAL A 81 -4.66 5.17 1.18
C VAL A 81 -6.13 5.19 1.57
N ARG A 82 -6.39 5.67 2.78
CA ARG A 82 -7.73 5.90 3.33
C ARG A 82 -8.13 7.34 3.13
N THR A 83 -9.30 7.58 2.55
CA THR A 83 -9.88 8.91 2.39
C THR A 83 -11.26 9.02 3.05
N ALA A 84 -11.60 10.21 3.53
CA ALA A 84 -12.96 10.59 3.88
C ALA A 84 -13.81 10.84 2.61
N PRO A 85 -15.15 10.95 2.73
CA PRO A 85 -16.04 11.21 1.58
C PRO A 85 -15.75 12.51 0.82
N ASP A 86 -15.15 13.50 1.50
CA ASP A 86 -14.71 14.77 0.92
C ASP A 86 -13.36 14.66 0.17
N GLY A 87 -12.77 13.46 0.11
CA GLY A 87 -11.47 13.21 -0.53
C GLY A 87 -10.26 13.50 0.37
N ARG A 88 -10.45 13.96 1.61
CA ARG A 88 -9.35 14.18 2.54
C ARG A 88 -8.70 12.87 2.93
N ILE A 89 -7.37 12.80 2.85
CA ILE A 89 -6.60 11.62 3.28
C ILE A 89 -6.63 11.54 4.81
N LEU A 90 -7.11 10.42 5.34
CA LEU A 90 -7.17 10.11 6.77
C LEU A 90 -5.97 9.29 7.24
N GLY A 91 -5.41 8.47 6.35
CA GLY A 91 -4.26 7.63 6.66
C GLY A 91 -3.72 6.92 5.43
N TYR A 92 -2.50 6.41 5.52
CA TYR A 92 -1.91 5.59 4.47
C TYR A 92 -0.89 4.60 5.02
N VAL A 93 -0.68 3.54 4.23
CA VAL A 93 0.34 2.52 4.44
C VAL A 93 1.13 2.38 3.14
N MET A 94 2.45 2.32 3.26
CA MET A 94 3.37 1.93 2.20
C MET A 94 4.21 0.77 2.74
N GLY A 95 4.21 -0.38 2.10
CA GLY A 95 4.93 -1.58 2.50
C GLY A 95 6.05 -1.90 1.50
N ASP A 96 7.29 -1.76 1.96
CA ASP A 96 8.51 -2.03 1.19
C ASP A 96 8.53 -1.34 -0.19
N GLY A 97 8.43 -0.01 -0.16
CA GLY A 97 8.50 0.85 -1.35
C GLY A 97 9.39 2.07 -1.11
N THR A 98 9.69 2.81 -2.19
CA THR A 98 10.43 4.08 -2.13
C THR A 98 9.52 5.29 -2.31
N SER A 99 8.32 5.11 -2.86
CA SER A 99 7.41 6.20 -3.21
C SER A 99 5.94 5.83 -3.04
N LEU A 100 5.17 6.78 -2.53
CA LEU A 100 3.71 6.74 -2.53
C LEU A 100 3.16 8.14 -2.83
N GLU A 101 2.36 8.25 -3.87
CA GLU A 101 1.62 9.44 -4.28
C GLU A 101 0.12 9.13 -4.32
N TYR A 102 -0.70 10.09 -3.91
CA TYR A 102 -2.16 10.02 -4.05
C TYR A 102 -2.74 11.36 -4.47
N GLY A 103 -3.50 11.39 -5.57
CA GLY A 103 -4.19 12.58 -6.05
C GLY A 103 -3.23 13.75 -6.36
N GLY A 104 -2.02 13.45 -6.84
CA GLY A 104 -0.98 14.45 -7.11
C GLY A 104 -0.17 14.89 -5.88
N ARG A 105 -0.46 14.35 -4.68
CA ARG A 105 0.32 14.62 -3.47
C ARG A 105 1.28 13.48 -3.17
N VAL A 106 2.57 13.79 -3.03
CA VAL A 106 3.56 12.86 -2.48
C VAL A 106 3.28 12.64 -1.00
N LEU A 107 2.96 11.40 -0.63
CA LEU A 107 2.70 10.98 0.74
C LEU A 107 3.97 10.47 1.41
N ALA A 108 4.77 9.67 0.69
CA ALA A 108 6.06 9.18 1.18
C ALA A 108 7.09 9.14 0.05
N SER A 109 8.34 9.45 0.37
CA SER A 109 9.49 9.31 -0.52
C SER A 109 10.75 8.96 0.27
N SER A 110 11.52 7.99 -0.23
CA SER A 110 12.76 7.51 0.38
C SER A 110 13.77 7.16 -0.71
N LYS A 111 15.06 7.19 -0.38
CA LYS A 111 16.13 6.70 -1.28
C LYS A 111 16.22 5.17 -1.33
N ARG A 112 15.66 4.49 -0.33
CA ARG A 112 15.68 3.03 -0.18
C ARG A 112 14.30 2.53 0.17
N ALA A 113 14.02 1.27 -0.16
CA ALA A 113 12.78 0.65 0.24
C ALA A 113 12.60 0.77 1.76
N CYS A 114 11.38 1.12 2.16
CA CYS A 114 10.98 1.24 3.54
C CYS A 114 9.47 0.99 3.65
N SER A 115 9.01 0.86 4.88
CA SER A 115 7.59 0.82 5.20
C SER A 115 7.19 2.10 5.95
N VAL A 116 6.02 2.63 5.65
CA VAL A 116 5.45 3.80 6.32
C VAL A 116 4.01 3.50 6.71
N VAL A 117 3.64 3.89 7.92
CA VAL A 117 2.25 3.98 8.37
C VAL A 117 2.05 5.40 8.88
N ALA A 118 1.02 6.07 8.41
CA ALA A 118 0.73 7.43 8.83
C ALA A 118 -0.76 7.69 8.93
N ASP A 119 -1.14 8.46 9.94
CA ASP A 119 -2.48 8.96 10.19
C ASP A 119 -2.39 10.33 10.90
N GLU A 120 -3.50 10.80 11.46
CA GLU A 120 -3.53 12.06 12.21
C GLU A 120 -2.68 12.06 13.49
N SER A 121 -2.46 10.89 14.09
CA SER A 121 -1.70 10.75 15.33
C SER A 121 -0.18 10.83 15.09
N GLY A 122 0.29 10.42 13.91
CA GLY A 122 1.71 10.45 13.62
C GLY A 122 2.13 9.71 12.36
N VAL A 123 3.45 9.61 12.20
CA VAL A 123 4.11 8.84 11.16
C VAL A 123 5.03 7.83 11.83
N GLN A 124 4.92 6.58 11.44
CA GLN A 124 5.79 5.49 11.84
C GLN A 124 6.50 4.93 10.62
N THR A 125 7.79 4.65 10.76
CA THR A 125 8.66 4.23 9.65
C THR A 125 9.37 2.94 10.02
N GLY A 126 9.29 1.95 9.14
CA GLY A 126 9.99 0.68 9.24
C GLY A 126 11.07 0.57 8.17
N ALA A 127 12.25 0.14 8.58
CA ALA A 127 13.27 -0.37 7.69
C ALA A 127 12.76 -1.57 6.87
N THR A 128 13.18 -1.71 5.61
CA THR A 128 12.85 -2.90 4.81
C THR A 128 13.36 -4.15 5.53
N ARG A 129 12.45 -5.12 5.68
CA ARG A 129 12.72 -6.37 6.37
C ARG A 129 13.53 -7.29 5.47
N ARG A 130 14.68 -7.74 5.96
CA ARG A 130 15.51 -8.77 5.30
C ARG A 130 15.35 -10.13 5.97
N ALA A 131 14.12 -10.46 6.38
CA ALA A 131 13.83 -11.64 7.20
C ALA A 131 14.21 -12.95 6.50
N ARG A 132 14.04 -13.03 5.17
CA ARG A 132 14.43 -14.20 4.36
C ARG A 132 15.94 -14.42 4.30
N GLN A 133 16.74 -13.38 4.57
CA GLN A 133 18.19 -13.43 4.59
C GLN A 133 18.77 -13.60 6.01
N GLY A 134 17.92 -13.55 7.05
CA GLY A 134 18.38 -13.52 8.44
C GLY A 134 19.18 -12.26 8.82
N LEU A 135 19.10 -11.19 8.03
CA LEU A 135 19.86 -9.95 8.23
C LEU A 135 19.05 -8.89 8.99
N PRO A 136 19.71 -7.99 9.73
CA PRO A 136 19.03 -6.87 10.39
C PRO A 136 18.37 -5.94 9.34
N PRO A 137 17.31 -5.21 9.69
CA PRO A 137 16.69 -4.23 8.80
C PRO A 137 17.66 -3.10 8.41
N LEU A 138 17.50 -2.53 7.20
CA LEU A 138 18.28 -1.37 6.76
C LEU A 138 17.65 -0.06 7.25
N ALA A 139 18.42 0.83 7.89
CA ALA A 139 17.92 2.13 8.34
C ALA A 139 17.14 2.86 7.23
N ALA A 140 15.95 3.37 7.59
CA ALA A 140 15.07 4.08 6.68
C ALA A 140 15.33 5.60 6.78
N GLU A 141 15.59 6.24 5.64
CA GLU A 141 15.60 7.69 5.49
C GLU A 141 14.39 8.09 4.62
N VAL A 142 13.28 8.44 5.28
CA VAL A 142 12.02 8.71 4.59
C VAL A 142 11.49 10.11 4.89
N THR A 143 11.04 10.78 3.84
CA THR A 143 10.19 11.97 3.93
C THR A 143 8.75 11.52 3.83
N ALA A 144 7.95 11.77 4.85
CA ALA A 144 6.56 11.32 4.93
C ALA A 144 5.65 12.46 5.38
N TRP A 145 4.52 12.63 4.69
CA TRP A 145 3.50 13.62 5.01
C TRP A 145 2.56 13.08 6.09
N ARG A 146 2.23 13.88 7.12
CA ARG A 146 1.27 13.50 8.16
C ARG A 146 -0.15 13.99 7.82
N PRO A 147 -1.16 13.11 7.74
CA PRO A 147 -2.56 13.50 7.72
C PRO A 147 -2.93 14.44 8.88
N GLY A 148 -3.85 15.38 8.65
CA GLY A 148 -4.32 16.31 9.69
C GLY A 148 -3.30 17.34 10.22
N GLY A 149 -2.02 17.28 9.81
CA GLY A 149 -1.05 18.32 10.13
C GLY A 149 -1.32 19.60 9.33
N THR A 150 -1.48 20.73 10.01
CA THR A 150 -1.25 22.05 9.40
C THR A 150 0.22 22.15 9.01
N ARG A 151 0.49 22.63 7.80
CA ARG A 151 1.84 23.04 7.39
C ARG A 151 2.38 24.10 8.32
#